data_AF-A0A3M2K6M2-F1
#
_entry.id   AF-A0A3M2K6M2-F1
#
_cell.length_a   1.000
_cell.length_b   1.000
_cell.length_c   1.000
_cell.angle_alpha   90.00
_cell.angle_beta   90.00
_cell.angle_gamma   90.00
#
_symmetry.space_group_name_H-M   'P 1'
#
loop_
_entity.id
_entity.type
_entity.pdbx_description
1 polymer ?
#
loop_
_entity_poly.entity_id
_entity_poly.type
_entity_poly.pdbx_seq_one_letter_code
_entity_poly.pdbx_strand_id
1 'polypeptide(L)'
;MKELTIEYADTSTAGYHPNTTFAPILIEKGPGSPQITDVTITGCKIIRTSTVQRSPQGINVLGQATRINIVGNLIDGSKDGIVMAGAGPRRRILVSDNIIRGLRTHRNAVSSLYGSGIEIWTGQDSTVVKNNIIDYQDYGFGVYGIYFPGYSERIFIEGNQILWGQNDNWNQRRFTGIHVTTGYGQTTIRNNMIASRSPGTVFEIYASDCQIYNNTVIQTSAAINGQESGNVFYMYGTGNSVLNNIFIEQCTGNNVGPIMEINDTTGNTIDYNCLYKAQNDGIFVKANGVTYDSITTWQNSGNGLHSISKSPEFKDVLLDLHLGGCSIYDPELQAALPLAEVPVDIDGELRDPQAPFFGADEAGGVIPDIFSPAMMTPVADEALHFTAADLDGDGDNDFAVVNGSNGSNDVSLFWNDGQANFSGPNHIAFGSQPEVIGAGDLDGDNAVDLIATNGGMLSVRYGNPGGTFDAIVDLPYQLDVEGFLLIDLDNNSDLDIFQTHAGIVGVDSGAVTQLMNLGGRNFAFANLGSFDAGQYPSAAASGYINGDNFLDVVTVDFVNGRVSVLLNLGIDPNNGIWLGFSSAGEYPVSTG
;
A
#
# COMPACT_ATOMS: atom_id res chain seq x y z
N MET A 1 5.06 -22.15 22.00
CA MET A 1 5.37 -22.01 20.56
C MET A 1 6.57 -21.08 20.46
N LYS A 2 7.58 -21.42 19.63
CA LYS A 2 8.73 -20.54 19.44
C LYS A 2 8.36 -19.40 18.48
N GLU A 3 7.70 -19.75 17.38
CA GLU A 3 7.26 -18.85 16.30
C GLU A 3 5.77 -19.06 15.99
N LEU A 4 5.11 -17.98 15.55
CA LEU A 4 3.74 -17.96 15.03
C LEU A 4 3.73 -17.03 13.81
N THR A 5 3.31 -17.54 12.65
CA THR A 5 3.17 -16.79 11.40
C THR A 5 1.73 -16.86 10.90
N ILE A 6 1.17 -15.72 10.49
CA ILE A 6 -0.15 -15.58 9.87
C ILE A 6 0.04 -14.83 8.54
N GLU A 7 -0.24 -15.48 7.41
CA GLU A 7 0.07 -14.97 6.05
C GLU A 7 -1.15 -14.54 5.24
N TYR A 8 -2.33 -15.12 5.46
CA TYR A 8 -3.54 -14.69 4.79
C TYR A 8 -4.77 -14.99 5.65
N ALA A 9 -5.48 -13.94 6.04
CA ALA A 9 -6.74 -14.02 6.77
C ALA A 9 -7.73 -13.05 6.13
N ASP A 10 -8.73 -13.59 5.42
CA ASP A 10 -9.88 -12.81 4.93
C ASP A 10 -11.07 -12.96 5.89
N THR A 11 -11.60 -11.84 6.38
CA THR A 11 -12.80 -11.79 7.23
C THR A 11 -13.88 -10.92 6.59
N SER A 12 -14.22 -11.16 5.33
CA SER A 12 -15.11 -10.32 4.52
C SER A 12 -16.59 -10.28 4.97
N THR A 13 -17.06 -11.12 5.91
CA THR A 13 -18.49 -11.19 6.27
C THR A 13 -18.84 -11.57 7.73
N ALA A 14 -17.94 -11.39 8.71
CA ALA A 14 -18.25 -11.82 10.09
C ALA A 14 -19.50 -11.11 10.65
N GLY A 15 -20.62 -11.84 10.70
CA GLY A 15 -21.89 -11.38 11.25
C GLY A 15 -21.70 -10.84 12.66
N TYR A 16 -22.24 -9.66 12.90
CA TYR A 16 -22.21 -8.98 14.18
C TYR A 16 -22.73 -9.89 15.31
N HIS A 17 -21.89 -10.14 16.32
CA HIS A 17 -22.37 -10.62 17.61
C HIS A 17 -22.39 -9.43 18.58
N PRO A 18 -23.53 -9.07 19.20
CA PRO A 18 -23.70 -7.84 19.97
C PRO A 18 -22.80 -7.66 21.20
N ASN A 19 -21.99 -8.67 21.52
CA ASN A 19 -21.14 -8.73 22.71
C ASN A 19 -19.66 -9.06 22.42
N THR A 20 -19.21 -9.15 21.16
CA THR A 20 -17.80 -9.51 20.86
C THR A 20 -16.92 -8.27 20.73
N THR A 21 -16.06 -8.05 21.71
CA THR A 21 -14.98 -7.05 21.73
C THR A 21 -13.69 -7.55 21.08
N PHE A 22 -13.75 -8.63 20.29
CA PHE A 22 -12.55 -9.34 19.81
C PHE A 22 -12.08 -8.80 18.46
N ALA A 23 -10.76 -8.60 18.35
CA ALA A 23 -10.08 -8.31 17.09
C ALA A 23 -10.12 -9.54 16.15
N PRO A 24 -10.25 -9.38 14.81
CA PRO A 24 -10.06 -10.43 13.82
C PRO A 24 -8.79 -11.25 14.06
N ILE A 25 -7.70 -10.57 14.41
CA ILE A 25 -6.49 -11.21 14.89
C ILE A 25 -6.23 -10.71 16.31
N LEU A 26 -6.42 -11.61 17.28
CA LEU A 26 -6.07 -11.37 18.68
C LEU A 26 -5.01 -12.38 19.11
N ILE A 27 -3.82 -11.89 19.42
CA ILE A 27 -2.77 -12.69 20.03
C ILE A 27 -2.70 -12.31 21.50
N GLU A 28 -3.11 -13.22 22.38
CA GLU A 28 -3.03 -13.05 23.82
C GLU A 28 -2.46 -14.29 24.50
N LYS A 29 -1.81 -14.09 25.64
CA LYS A 29 -1.27 -15.20 26.43
C LYS A 29 -2.32 -15.76 27.40
N GLY A 30 -2.65 -17.04 27.24
CA GLY A 30 -3.43 -17.80 28.22
C GLY A 30 -2.72 -17.98 29.58
N PRO A 31 -3.45 -18.07 30.70
CA PRO A 31 -2.87 -18.33 32.02
C PRO A 31 -2.01 -19.61 32.03
N GLY A 32 -0.75 -19.50 32.48
CA GLY A 32 0.18 -20.64 32.57
C GLY A 32 0.83 -21.07 31.25
N SER A 33 0.51 -20.44 30.12
CA SER A 33 1.13 -20.75 28.83
C SER A 33 2.62 -20.36 28.79
N PRO A 34 3.47 -21.06 28.01
CA PRO A 34 4.84 -20.62 27.75
C PRO A 34 4.86 -19.31 26.96
N GLN A 35 5.98 -18.58 27.02
CA GLN A 35 6.20 -17.35 26.24
C GLN A 35 6.18 -17.67 24.73
N ILE A 36 5.62 -16.76 23.93
CA ILE A 36 5.81 -16.74 22.48
C ILE A 36 7.05 -15.87 22.23
N THR A 37 7.99 -16.35 21.41
CA THR A 37 9.23 -15.58 21.15
C THR A 37 9.02 -14.63 19.99
N ASP A 38 8.44 -15.16 18.90
CA ASP A 38 8.29 -14.51 17.61
C ASP A 38 6.84 -14.57 17.14
N VAL A 39 6.34 -13.43 16.68
CA VAL A 39 5.04 -13.28 16.04
C VAL A 39 5.25 -12.52 14.75
N THR A 40 4.86 -13.12 13.63
CA THR A 40 4.80 -12.47 12.31
C THR A 40 3.38 -12.49 11.79
N ILE A 41 2.86 -11.33 11.41
CA ILE A 41 1.56 -11.18 10.74
C ILE A 41 1.83 -10.44 9.43
N THR A 42 1.59 -11.10 8.31
CA THR A 42 1.86 -10.56 6.99
C THR A 42 0.79 -10.98 5.98
N GLY A 43 0.67 -10.26 4.86
CA GLY A 43 -0.25 -10.59 3.76
C GLY A 43 -1.75 -10.62 4.11
N CYS A 44 -2.14 -10.24 5.34
CA CYS A 44 -3.52 -10.35 5.79
C CYS A 44 -4.41 -9.26 5.18
N LYS A 45 -5.66 -9.63 4.87
CA LYS A 45 -6.66 -8.74 4.29
C LYS A 45 -7.89 -8.65 5.21
N ILE A 46 -7.87 -7.68 6.11
CA ILE A 46 -8.93 -7.46 7.08
C ILE A 46 -9.87 -6.37 6.55
N ILE A 47 -10.89 -6.75 5.79
CA ILE A 47 -11.91 -5.82 5.28
C ILE A 47 -13.18 -5.92 6.11
N ARG A 48 -13.72 -4.77 6.55
CA ARG A 48 -15.03 -4.69 7.20
C ARG A 48 -15.99 -3.76 6.47
N THR A 49 -17.13 -4.33 6.08
CA THR A 49 -18.20 -3.63 5.35
C THR A 49 -19.41 -3.28 6.23
N SER A 50 -19.46 -3.76 7.49
CA SER A 50 -20.66 -3.66 8.34
C SER A 50 -20.88 -2.24 8.89
N THR A 51 -22.15 -1.81 8.96
CA THR A 51 -22.58 -0.51 9.48
C THR A 51 -22.93 -0.50 10.97
N VAL A 52 -22.63 -1.58 11.71
CA VAL A 52 -23.19 -1.84 13.06
C VAL A 52 -22.28 -1.36 14.22
N GLN A 53 -22.94 -0.97 15.31
CA GLN A 53 -22.59 0.07 16.30
C GLN A 53 -21.50 -0.20 17.37
N ARG A 54 -20.78 -1.33 17.41
CA ARG A 54 -19.76 -1.57 18.45
C ARG A 54 -18.50 -2.22 17.90
N SER A 55 -17.37 -1.55 18.17
CA SER A 55 -16.14 -1.64 17.39
C SER A 55 -15.30 -2.89 17.60
N PRO A 56 -15.01 -3.64 16.53
CA PRO A 56 -13.86 -4.54 16.49
C PRO A 56 -12.58 -3.75 16.17
N GLN A 57 -11.51 -4.09 16.87
CA GLN A 57 -10.14 -3.65 16.59
C GLN A 57 -9.62 -4.40 15.36
N GLY A 58 -8.54 -3.96 14.70
CA GLY A 58 -7.93 -4.63 13.54
C GLY A 58 -7.00 -5.77 13.96
N ILE A 59 -5.71 -5.50 14.14
CA ILE A 59 -4.76 -6.47 14.68
C ILE A 59 -4.43 -6.10 16.12
N ASN A 60 -4.60 -7.05 17.04
CA ASN A 60 -4.23 -6.88 18.44
C ASN A 60 -3.16 -7.88 18.87
N VAL A 61 -2.09 -7.35 19.47
CA VAL A 61 -1.09 -8.16 20.17
C VAL A 61 -1.04 -7.74 21.64
N LEU A 62 -1.63 -8.57 22.51
CA LEU A 62 -1.78 -8.34 23.94
C LEU A 62 -0.80 -9.23 24.74
N GLY A 63 0.35 -8.65 25.09
CA GLY A 63 1.31 -9.24 26.03
C GLY A 63 2.31 -10.26 25.44
N GLN A 64 3.55 -10.15 25.94
CA GLN A 64 4.54 -11.22 26.10
C GLN A 64 5.30 -11.82 24.89
N ALA A 65 5.03 -11.42 23.64
CA ALA A 65 5.94 -11.71 22.53
C ALA A 65 7.20 -10.82 22.59
N THR A 66 8.39 -11.38 22.35
CA THR A 66 9.66 -10.63 22.37
C THR A 66 10.05 -10.04 21.01
N ARG A 67 9.57 -10.62 19.92
CA ARG A 67 9.73 -10.12 18.54
C ARG A 67 8.38 -10.15 17.86
N ILE A 68 7.95 -9.00 17.36
CA ILE A 68 6.65 -8.81 16.72
C ILE A 68 6.88 -8.11 15.40
N ASN A 69 6.50 -8.75 14.31
CA ASN A 69 6.54 -8.20 12.95
C ASN A 69 5.10 -8.15 12.42
N ILE A 70 4.63 -6.97 12.05
CA ILE A 70 3.36 -6.78 11.36
C ILE A 70 3.66 -6.05 10.06
N VAL A 71 3.69 -6.80 8.96
CA VAL A 71 4.28 -6.34 7.69
C VAL A 71 3.35 -6.59 6.51
N GLY A 72 3.07 -5.60 5.67
CA GLY A 72 2.38 -5.86 4.40
C GLY A 72 0.90 -6.25 4.54
N ASN A 73 0.19 -5.75 5.54
CA ASN A 73 -1.23 -6.07 5.77
C ASN A 73 -2.15 -4.96 5.28
N LEU A 74 -3.34 -5.34 4.80
CA LEU A 74 -4.44 -4.42 4.51
C LEU A 74 -5.50 -4.50 5.61
N ILE A 75 -5.77 -3.38 6.28
CA ILE A 75 -6.81 -3.22 7.29
C ILE A 75 -7.75 -2.11 6.82
N ASP A 76 -9.02 -2.45 6.57
CA ASP A 76 -10.03 -1.54 6.01
C ASP A 76 -11.32 -1.58 6.84
N GLY A 77 -11.84 -0.41 7.24
CA GLY A 77 -13.14 -0.30 7.89
C GLY A 77 -13.15 -0.60 9.40
N SER A 78 -11.99 -0.67 10.07
CA SER A 78 -11.88 -0.95 11.51
C SER A 78 -11.96 0.31 12.39
N LYS A 79 -12.09 0.15 13.72
CA LYS A 79 -11.98 1.29 14.66
C LYS A 79 -10.51 1.66 14.89
N ASP A 80 -9.74 0.66 15.32
CA ASP A 80 -8.32 0.76 15.57
C ASP A 80 -7.61 -0.14 14.56
N GLY A 81 -6.55 0.32 13.92
CA GLY A 81 -5.81 -0.46 12.93
C GLY A 81 -4.99 -1.56 13.59
N ILE A 82 -3.87 -1.18 14.20
CA ILE A 82 -2.95 -2.07 14.92
C ILE A 82 -2.83 -1.59 16.36
N VAL A 83 -3.15 -2.46 17.31
CA VAL A 83 -3.03 -2.16 18.74
C VAL A 83 -2.09 -3.17 19.41
N MET A 84 -1.09 -2.65 20.10
CA MET A 84 -0.19 -3.42 20.93
C MET A 84 -0.28 -2.94 22.36
N ALA A 85 -0.62 -3.84 23.28
CA ALA A 85 -0.75 -3.50 24.69
C ALA A 85 -0.33 -4.63 25.63
N GLY A 86 -0.19 -4.29 26.91
CA GLY A 86 0.10 -5.23 27.99
C GLY A 86 1.57 -5.28 28.42
N ALA A 87 1.79 -5.67 29.68
CA ALA A 87 3.12 -5.82 30.26
C ALA A 87 3.83 -7.09 29.75
N GLY A 88 5.13 -6.98 29.47
CA GLY A 88 5.93 -8.09 28.92
C GLY A 88 7.44 -7.84 29.05
N PRO A 89 8.28 -8.81 28.64
CA PRO A 89 9.72 -8.61 28.50
C PRO A 89 10.02 -7.56 27.43
N ARG A 90 11.26 -7.03 27.39
CA ARG A 90 11.72 -6.14 26.31
C ARG A 90 11.39 -6.73 24.94
N ARG A 91 10.73 -5.96 24.08
CA ARG A 91 10.31 -6.38 22.75
C ARG A 91 11.07 -5.66 21.65
N ARG A 92 11.19 -6.32 20.51
CA ARG A 92 11.50 -5.71 19.22
C ARG A 92 10.24 -5.74 18.39
N ILE A 93 9.80 -4.55 17.99
CA ILE A 93 8.56 -4.37 17.26
C ILE A 93 8.90 -3.77 15.90
N LEU A 94 8.44 -4.41 14.83
CA LEU A 94 8.43 -3.88 13.49
C LEU A 94 6.97 -3.82 13.02
N VAL A 95 6.52 -2.61 12.67
CA VAL A 95 5.26 -2.38 11.97
C VAL A 95 5.61 -1.68 10.67
N SER A 96 5.53 -2.39 9.55
CA SER A 96 5.91 -1.79 8.27
C SER A 96 5.03 -2.16 7.10
N ASP A 97 4.98 -1.26 6.10
CA ASP A 97 4.38 -1.54 4.80
C ASP A 97 2.89 -1.95 4.90
N ASN A 98 2.20 -1.52 5.97
CA ASN A 98 0.77 -1.80 6.16
C ASN A 98 -0.07 -0.67 5.56
N ILE A 99 -1.21 -1.03 4.99
CA ILE A 99 -2.24 -0.10 4.54
C ILE A 99 -3.40 -0.18 5.53
N ILE A 100 -3.58 0.87 6.32
CA ILE A 100 -4.63 1.00 7.33
C ILE A 100 -5.55 2.11 6.88
N ARG A 101 -6.71 1.78 6.32
CA ARG A 101 -7.60 2.78 5.73
C ARG A 101 -9.03 2.63 6.20
N GLY A 102 -9.83 3.65 5.88
CA GLY A 102 -11.26 3.60 6.15
C GLY A 102 -11.56 3.44 7.63
N LEU A 103 -10.72 3.95 8.53
CA LEU A 103 -10.97 3.82 9.98
C LEU A 103 -12.23 4.60 10.39
N ARG A 104 -13.11 3.99 11.20
CA ARG A 104 -14.41 4.57 11.58
C ARG A 104 -14.80 4.38 13.05
N THR A 105 -15.49 5.36 13.63
CA THR A 105 -16.28 5.21 14.89
C THR A 105 -17.75 5.53 14.68
N HIS A 106 -18.62 4.66 15.19
CA HIS A 106 -20.07 4.80 14.98
C HIS A 106 -20.74 5.77 15.98
N ARG A 107 -21.65 6.59 15.43
CA ARG A 107 -22.24 7.85 15.92
C ARG A 107 -22.91 7.91 17.31
N ASN A 108 -23.08 6.81 18.06
CA ASN A 108 -23.95 6.81 19.26
C ASN A 108 -23.29 6.40 20.59
N ALA A 109 -21.97 6.31 20.66
CA ALA A 109 -21.29 6.11 21.93
C ALA A 109 -21.08 7.45 22.65
N VAL A 110 -21.86 7.67 23.70
CA VAL A 110 -21.65 8.73 24.69
C VAL A 110 -20.24 8.56 25.27
N SER A 111 -19.37 9.55 25.08
CA SER A 111 -18.10 9.79 25.80
C SER A 111 -17.17 8.58 26.04
N SER A 112 -16.13 8.37 25.21
CA SER A 112 -14.78 7.83 25.63
C SER A 112 -13.96 7.10 24.55
N LEU A 113 -14.45 6.87 23.32
CA LEU A 113 -13.73 5.98 22.40
C LEU A 113 -12.82 6.73 21.41
N TYR A 114 -11.55 6.88 21.77
CA TYR A 114 -10.46 7.29 20.88
C TYR A 114 -10.22 6.25 19.78
N GLY A 115 -9.67 6.67 18.64
CA GLY A 115 -9.21 5.76 17.58
C GLY A 115 -7.76 5.90 17.25
N SER A 116 -7.14 4.80 16.83
CA SER A 116 -5.75 4.81 16.46
C SER A 116 -5.47 4.03 15.19
N GLY A 117 -4.62 4.55 14.31
CA GLY A 117 -4.09 3.79 13.19
C GLY A 117 -3.14 2.72 13.70
N ILE A 118 -2.11 3.15 14.40
CA ILE A 118 -1.14 2.30 15.11
C ILE A 118 -1.03 2.80 16.54
N GLU A 119 -1.22 1.92 17.51
CA GLU A 119 -1.20 2.26 18.94
C GLU A 119 -0.37 1.27 19.73
N ILE A 120 0.64 1.77 20.46
CA ILE A 120 1.63 0.94 21.14
C ILE A 120 1.79 1.40 22.61
N TRP A 121 1.17 0.65 23.52
CA TRP A 121 1.12 0.92 24.98
C TRP A 121 2.28 0.35 25.79
N THR A 122 3.30 -0.20 25.13
CA THR A 122 4.23 -1.11 25.79
C THR A 122 5.37 -0.40 26.53
N GLY A 123 5.94 -1.10 27.51
CA GLY A 123 7.05 -0.66 28.36
C GLY A 123 8.34 -1.41 28.02
N GLN A 124 9.43 -0.69 27.71
CA GLN A 124 10.80 -1.19 27.44
C GLN A 124 11.08 -1.82 26.04
N ASP A 125 10.56 -1.24 24.98
CA ASP A 125 10.68 -1.80 23.63
C ASP A 125 11.60 -0.99 22.70
N SER A 126 12.17 -1.68 21.70
CA SER A 126 12.75 -1.07 20.50
C SER A 126 11.74 -1.22 19.37
N THR A 127 11.16 -0.10 18.94
CA THR A 127 10.02 -0.09 18.04
C THR A 127 10.37 0.66 16.77
N VAL A 128 10.11 0.02 15.63
CA VAL A 128 10.21 0.58 14.28
C VAL A 128 8.81 0.60 13.68
N VAL A 129 8.33 1.79 13.33
CA VAL A 129 7.09 2.01 12.57
C VAL A 129 7.49 2.68 11.27
N LYS A 130 7.46 1.95 10.16
CA LYS A 130 7.93 2.50 8.89
C LYS A 130 7.06 2.22 7.67
N ASN A 131 7.01 3.13 6.71
CA ASN A 131 6.37 2.91 5.41
C ASN A 131 4.89 2.50 5.50
N ASN A 132 4.17 2.90 6.54
CA ASN A 132 2.74 2.60 6.66
C ASN A 132 1.92 3.72 6.03
N ILE A 133 0.82 3.35 5.38
CA ILE A 133 -0.20 4.27 4.91
C ILE A 133 -1.39 4.20 5.87
N ILE A 134 -1.73 5.33 6.48
CA ILE A 134 -2.83 5.43 7.45
C ILE A 134 -3.82 6.48 6.93
N ASP A 135 -5.04 6.06 6.63
CA ASP A 135 -6.11 6.94 6.13
C ASP A 135 -7.42 6.79 6.94
N TYR A 136 -8.02 7.93 7.26
CA TYR A 136 -9.28 8.03 8.00
C TYR A 136 -10.42 8.46 7.09
N GLN A 137 -11.59 7.82 7.23
CA GLN A 137 -12.78 8.25 6.49
C GLN A 137 -13.90 8.79 7.39
N ASP A 138 -14.12 8.22 8.58
CA ASP A 138 -15.39 8.46 9.29
C ASP A 138 -15.28 8.36 10.83
N TYR A 139 -14.59 9.30 11.47
CA TYR A 139 -14.26 9.18 12.90
C TYR A 139 -14.82 10.28 13.80
N GLY A 140 -15.44 9.90 14.92
CA GLY A 140 -15.84 10.75 16.05
C GLY A 140 -14.67 11.30 16.87
N PHE A 141 -14.86 11.45 18.19
CA PHE A 141 -13.93 12.15 19.09
C PHE A 141 -12.53 11.52 19.18
N GLY A 142 -11.48 12.33 19.03
CA GLY A 142 -10.09 12.04 19.43
C GLY A 142 -9.41 10.90 18.66
N VAL A 143 -8.55 11.21 17.70
CA VAL A 143 -7.96 10.21 16.81
C VAL A 143 -6.47 10.41 16.64
N TYR A 144 -5.74 9.29 16.62
CA TYR A 144 -4.29 9.25 16.47
C TYR A 144 -3.87 8.45 15.25
N GLY A 145 -3.02 8.98 14.38
CA GLY A 145 -2.35 8.20 13.33
C GLY A 145 -1.45 7.12 13.94
N ILE A 146 -0.36 7.57 14.57
CA ILE A 146 0.58 6.75 15.32
C ILE A 146 0.62 7.26 16.76
N TYR A 147 0.29 6.38 17.71
CA TYR A 147 0.13 6.71 19.12
C TYR A 147 1.05 5.89 20.02
N PHE A 148 1.90 6.60 20.76
CA PHE A 148 2.72 6.06 21.84
C PHE A 148 2.32 6.67 23.19
N PRO A 149 1.31 6.10 23.88
CA PRO A 149 0.90 6.50 25.23
C PRO A 149 1.89 6.06 26.32
N GLY A 150 2.69 5.03 26.05
CA GLY A 150 3.56 4.35 27.03
C GLY A 150 5.06 4.67 26.90
N TYR A 151 5.86 3.98 27.71
CA TYR A 151 7.31 4.17 27.82
C TYR A 151 8.10 3.22 26.89
N SER A 152 8.70 3.72 25.82
CA SER A 152 9.63 2.92 24.99
C SER A 152 11.08 3.38 25.13
N GLU A 153 12.04 2.44 25.01
CA GLU A 153 13.49 2.73 25.14
C GLU A 153 14.05 3.32 23.85
N ARG A 154 13.56 2.87 22.69
CA ARG A 154 13.92 3.41 21.36
C ARG A 154 12.71 3.37 20.45
N ILE A 155 12.38 4.51 19.85
CA ILE A 155 11.28 4.64 18.90
C ILE A 155 11.86 5.16 17.60
N PHE A 156 11.50 4.51 16.50
CA PHE A 156 11.89 4.93 15.17
C PHE A 156 10.64 4.97 14.29
N ILE A 157 10.25 6.17 13.85
CA ILE A 157 9.07 6.42 13.03
C ILE A 157 9.55 7.04 11.71
N GLU A 158 9.51 6.29 10.63
CA GLU A 158 10.06 6.72 9.33
C GLU A 158 9.16 6.43 8.14
N GLY A 159 9.06 7.33 7.17
CA GLY A 159 8.45 6.99 5.89
C GLY A 159 6.94 6.78 5.92
N ASN A 160 6.24 7.18 6.99
CA ASN A 160 4.81 6.93 7.11
C ASN A 160 4.01 8.07 6.46
N GLN A 161 2.94 7.70 5.77
CA GLN A 161 1.95 8.62 5.21
C GLN A 161 0.69 8.54 6.06
N ILE A 162 0.34 9.64 6.72
CA ILE A 162 -0.81 9.72 7.61
C ILE A 162 -1.75 10.80 7.10
N LEU A 163 -2.82 10.36 6.47
CA LEU A 163 -3.78 11.19 5.77
C LEU A 163 -5.13 11.14 6.48
N TRP A 164 -5.88 12.23 6.38
CA TRP A 164 -7.24 12.30 6.91
C TRP A 164 -8.24 12.71 5.82
N GLY A 165 -9.17 11.82 5.49
CA GLY A 165 -10.36 12.09 4.68
C GLY A 165 -11.48 12.82 5.45
N GLN A 166 -12.17 13.76 4.77
CA GLN A 166 -13.20 14.63 5.35
C GLN A 166 -14.35 13.88 6.05
N ASN A 167 -14.86 14.45 7.16
CA ASN A 167 -16.16 14.07 7.71
C ASN A 167 -17.07 15.31 7.89
N ASP A 168 -18.32 15.16 7.48
CA ASP A 168 -19.33 16.23 7.41
C ASP A 168 -20.17 16.44 8.70
N ASN A 169 -19.81 15.89 9.87
CA ASN A 169 -20.69 15.97 11.05
C ASN A 169 -20.04 16.45 12.38
N TRP A 170 -20.21 17.75 12.64
CA TRP A 170 -20.53 18.44 13.91
C TRP A 170 -20.02 17.86 15.25
N ASN A 171 -19.21 18.70 15.93
CA ASN A 171 -18.83 18.74 17.34
C ASN A 171 -17.62 17.89 17.81
N GLN A 172 -16.51 18.60 18.10
CA GLN A 172 -15.35 18.22 18.94
C GLN A 172 -14.46 17.06 18.45
N ARG A 173 -13.83 17.21 17.28
CA ARG A 173 -12.91 16.19 16.75
C ARG A 173 -11.49 16.75 16.74
N ARG A 174 -10.60 16.10 17.49
CA ARG A 174 -9.14 16.34 17.51
C ARG A 174 -8.47 15.19 16.79
N PHE A 175 -7.68 15.50 15.77
CA PHE A 175 -6.80 14.55 15.12
C PHE A 175 -5.36 14.91 15.44
N THR A 176 -4.57 13.88 15.74
CA THR A 176 -3.12 13.97 15.92
C THR A 176 -2.50 12.89 15.05
N GLY A 177 -1.71 13.28 14.05
CA GLY A 177 -1.02 12.33 13.19
C GLY A 177 -0.01 11.48 13.94
N ILE A 178 0.89 12.11 14.71
CA ILE A 178 1.87 11.41 15.55
C ILE A 178 1.82 11.98 16.97
N HIS A 179 1.73 11.09 17.95
CA HIS A 179 1.78 11.45 19.37
C HIS A 179 2.77 10.54 20.11
N VAL A 180 3.76 11.14 20.80
CA VAL A 180 4.74 10.43 21.63
C VAL A 180 4.78 11.02 23.04
N THR A 181 4.36 10.25 24.06
CA THR A 181 4.14 10.77 25.42
C THR A 181 5.38 10.81 26.31
N THR A 182 6.22 9.77 26.34
CA THR A 182 7.44 9.77 27.18
C THR A 182 8.44 8.75 26.64
N GLY A 183 9.50 9.24 26.00
CA GLY A 183 10.67 8.43 25.65
C GLY A 183 11.77 8.60 26.70
N TYR A 184 12.31 7.50 27.22
CA TYR A 184 13.62 7.49 27.88
C TYR A 184 14.59 6.82 26.91
N GLY A 185 15.15 7.60 25.98
CA GLY A 185 16.12 7.11 25.00
C GLY A 185 15.93 7.69 23.59
N GLN A 186 16.86 7.34 22.70
CA GLN A 186 16.93 7.84 21.32
C GLN A 186 15.62 7.56 20.57
N THR A 187 14.82 8.61 20.37
CA THR A 187 13.64 8.59 19.52
C THR A 187 13.96 9.33 18.24
N THR A 188 13.75 8.71 17.09
CA THR A 188 13.96 9.33 15.78
C THR A 188 12.64 9.30 15.01
N ILE A 189 12.21 10.44 14.51
CA ILE A 189 10.98 10.62 13.74
C ILE A 189 11.35 11.39 12.49
N ARG A 190 11.31 10.74 11.32
CA ARG A 190 11.79 11.35 10.08
C ARG A 190 11.08 10.93 8.82
N ASN A 191 11.15 11.74 7.76
CA ASN A 191 10.56 11.44 6.46
C ASN A 191 9.09 11.00 6.55
N ASN A 192 8.30 11.59 7.45
CA ASN A 192 6.86 11.30 7.53
C ASN A 192 6.05 12.42 6.87
N MET A 193 4.98 12.05 6.19
CA MET A 193 3.99 12.96 5.61
C MET A 193 2.70 12.88 6.41
N ILE A 194 2.22 14.02 6.92
CA ILE A 194 1.05 14.09 7.80
C ILE A 194 0.12 15.20 7.34
N ALA A 195 -1.07 14.84 6.86
CA ALA A 195 -2.12 15.78 6.47
C ALA A 195 -3.31 15.72 7.44
N SER A 196 -3.64 16.84 8.07
CA SER A 196 -4.81 16.98 8.94
C SER A 196 -5.88 17.87 8.31
N ARG A 197 -7.12 17.38 8.35
CA ARG A 197 -8.34 18.17 8.04
C ARG A 197 -9.22 18.41 9.27
N SER A 198 -8.67 18.28 10.47
CA SER A 198 -9.39 18.48 11.73
C SER A 198 -8.68 19.50 12.61
N PRO A 199 -9.41 20.34 13.36
CA PRO A 199 -8.79 21.15 14.40
C PRO A 199 -8.20 20.24 15.48
N GLY A 200 -7.01 20.56 15.96
CA GLY A 200 -6.30 19.75 16.94
C GLY A 200 -4.81 19.91 16.74
N THR A 201 -4.01 19.36 17.64
CA THR A 201 -2.57 19.40 17.46
C THR A 201 -2.13 18.20 16.62
N VAL A 202 -1.45 18.45 15.51
CA VAL A 202 -1.20 17.40 14.49
C VAL A 202 0.01 16.54 14.84
N PHE A 203 1.07 17.12 15.37
CA PHE A 203 2.29 16.41 15.72
C PHE A 203 2.72 16.75 17.16
N GLU A 204 2.55 15.81 18.07
CA GLU A 204 2.74 15.99 19.52
C GLU A 204 3.92 15.18 20.09
N ILE A 205 4.88 15.87 20.69
CA ILE A 205 6.06 15.27 21.31
C ILE A 205 6.20 15.73 22.76
N TYR A 206 6.05 14.80 23.71
CA TYR A 206 6.27 15.04 25.15
C TYR A 206 7.57 14.37 25.65
N ALA A 207 8.46 14.00 24.73
CA ALA A 207 9.71 13.31 24.99
C ALA A 207 10.92 14.25 24.87
N SER A 208 12.03 13.83 25.47
CA SER A 208 13.33 14.51 25.45
C SER A 208 14.33 13.71 24.61
N ASP A 209 15.43 14.33 24.20
CA ASP A 209 16.50 13.73 23.39
C ASP A 209 16.02 13.07 22.08
N CYS A 210 14.98 13.65 21.46
CA CYS A 210 14.39 13.21 20.19
C CYS A 210 15.08 13.86 18.99
N GLN A 211 15.17 13.11 17.88
CA GLN A 211 15.60 13.57 16.56
C GLN A 211 14.39 13.63 15.63
N ILE A 212 13.95 14.82 15.27
CA ILE A 212 12.72 15.07 14.51
C ILE A 212 13.11 15.77 13.21
N TYR A 213 13.32 14.99 12.16
CA TYR A 213 13.99 15.43 10.94
C TYR A 213 13.13 15.27 9.70
N ASN A 214 13.11 16.25 8.80
CA ASN A 214 12.59 16.03 7.45
C ASN A 214 11.15 15.48 7.47
N ASN A 215 10.27 15.97 8.33
CA ASN A 215 8.84 15.62 8.28
C ASN A 215 8.08 16.72 7.56
N THR A 216 7.03 16.36 6.81
CA THR A 216 6.10 17.30 6.20
C THR A 216 4.76 17.19 6.91
N VAL A 217 4.34 18.25 7.60
CA VAL A 217 3.10 18.26 8.38
C VAL A 217 2.26 19.48 8.01
N ILE A 218 1.03 19.20 7.60
CA ILE A 218 0.08 20.21 7.15
C ILE A 218 -1.25 20.09 7.88
N GLN A 219 -1.79 21.23 8.29
CA GLN A 219 -3.13 21.36 8.83
C GLN A 219 -3.95 22.28 7.92
N THR A 220 -5.03 21.76 7.32
CA THR A 220 -5.77 22.42 6.24
C THR A 220 -7.18 22.92 6.64
N SER A 221 -7.66 22.59 7.84
CA SER A 221 -9.07 22.78 8.20
C SER A 221 -9.28 23.64 9.44
N ALA A 222 -10.05 24.72 9.25
CA ALA A 222 -10.37 25.69 10.28
C ALA A 222 -11.14 25.10 11.47
N ALA A 223 -11.03 25.78 12.61
CA ALA A 223 -11.81 25.48 13.80
C ALA A 223 -13.32 25.44 13.52
N ILE A 224 -13.95 24.29 13.77
CA ILE A 224 -15.41 24.16 13.72
C ILE A 224 -16.00 24.63 15.05
N ASN A 225 -17.05 25.46 15.01
CA ASN A 225 -17.86 25.85 16.18
C ASN A 225 -17.10 26.55 17.32
N GLY A 226 -16.13 27.42 17.00
CA GLY A 226 -15.44 28.27 17.99
C GLY A 226 -14.44 27.55 18.90
N GLN A 227 -14.04 26.32 18.54
CA GLN A 227 -12.89 25.64 19.17
C GLN A 227 -11.57 26.33 18.76
N GLU A 228 -10.49 26.13 19.50
CA GLU A 228 -9.15 26.52 19.03
C GLU A 228 -8.68 25.50 17.97
N SER A 229 -8.11 25.97 16.85
CA SER A 229 -7.22 25.10 16.09
C SER A 229 -6.02 24.82 16.98
N GLY A 230 -5.62 23.55 17.09
CA GLY A 230 -4.43 23.19 17.85
C GLY A 230 -3.17 23.66 17.14
N ASN A 231 -2.02 23.10 17.52
CA ASN A 231 -0.74 23.46 16.91
C ASN A 231 -0.41 22.49 15.77
N VAL A 232 0.28 22.93 14.71
CA VAL A 232 0.80 21.96 13.74
C VAL A 232 1.82 21.04 14.42
N PHE A 233 2.68 21.64 15.25
CA PHE A 233 3.66 20.93 16.07
C PHE A 233 3.63 21.41 17.52
N TYR A 234 3.63 20.48 18.47
CA TYR A 234 3.72 20.76 19.89
C TYR A 234 4.84 19.94 20.51
N MET A 235 5.64 20.59 21.35
CA MET A 235 6.75 19.96 22.04
C MET A 235 6.83 20.30 23.52
N TYR A 236 7.03 19.28 24.34
CA TYR A 236 7.34 19.35 25.76
C TYR A 236 8.49 18.39 26.08
N GLY A 237 9.71 18.92 26.21
CA GLY A 237 10.91 18.12 26.49
C GLY A 237 12.18 18.90 26.16
N THR A 238 13.32 18.39 26.60
CA THR A 238 14.64 19.04 26.44
C THR A 238 15.58 18.18 25.60
N GLY A 239 16.65 18.76 25.05
CA GLY A 239 17.65 18.00 24.28
C GLY A 239 17.17 17.52 22.90
N ASN A 240 15.99 17.96 22.45
CA ASN A 240 15.40 17.60 21.16
C ASN A 240 16.06 18.37 20.02
N SER A 241 16.19 17.72 18.87
CA SER A 241 16.67 18.28 17.62
C SER A 241 15.52 18.27 16.61
N VAL A 242 15.05 19.45 16.21
CA VAL A 242 13.94 19.66 15.27
C VAL A 242 14.51 20.39 14.06
N LEU A 243 14.84 19.63 13.02
CA LEU A 243 15.57 20.12 11.85
C LEU A 243 14.89 19.71 10.55
N ASN A 244 14.99 20.54 9.52
CA ASN A 244 14.56 20.26 8.16
C ASN A 244 13.08 19.93 7.97
N ASN A 245 12.19 20.25 8.92
CA ASN A 245 10.77 19.94 8.77
C ASN A 245 10.03 21.03 7.98
N ILE A 246 8.94 20.63 7.33
CA ILE A 246 7.90 21.54 6.83
C ILE A 246 6.72 21.50 7.81
N PHE A 247 6.37 22.65 8.38
CA PHE A 247 5.19 22.81 9.23
C PHE A 247 4.26 23.90 8.67
N ILE A 248 3.03 23.50 8.33
CA ILE A 248 2.09 24.36 7.61
C ILE A 248 0.76 24.44 8.36
N GLU A 249 0.40 25.66 8.76
CA GLU A 249 -0.91 26.02 9.30
C GLU A 249 -1.72 26.80 8.26
N GLN A 250 -2.60 26.11 7.53
CA GLN A 250 -3.46 26.71 6.48
C GLN A 250 -4.82 27.17 7.01
N CYS A 251 -5.13 26.97 8.29
CA CYS A 251 -6.40 27.37 8.86
C CYS A 251 -6.57 28.91 8.87
N THR A 252 -7.80 29.36 8.61
CA THR A 252 -8.21 30.76 8.75
C THR A 252 -9.50 30.87 9.57
N GLY A 253 -9.70 31.99 10.26
CA GLY A 253 -10.87 32.25 11.12
C GLY A 253 -10.50 32.64 12.56
N ASN A 254 -11.47 32.51 13.46
CA ASN A 254 -11.25 32.79 14.88
C ASN A 254 -10.55 31.60 15.56
N ASN A 255 -9.66 31.89 16.51
CA ASN A 255 -8.96 30.90 17.34
C ASN A 255 -7.99 29.97 16.58
N VAL A 256 -7.21 30.49 15.62
CA VAL A 256 -6.16 29.71 14.96
C VAL A 256 -4.91 29.63 15.85
N GLY A 257 -4.44 28.42 16.17
CA GLY A 257 -3.21 28.15 16.91
C GLY A 257 -1.92 28.53 16.15
N PRO A 258 -0.77 28.57 16.83
CA PRO A 258 0.53 28.76 16.19
C PRO A 258 0.91 27.56 15.31
N ILE A 259 1.91 27.76 14.45
CA ILE A 259 2.56 26.65 13.74
C ILE A 259 3.21 25.72 14.77
N MET A 260 3.95 26.29 15.71
CA MET A 260 4.65 25.54 16.76
C MET A 260 4.35 26.10 18.15
N GLU A 261 4.16 25.20 19.12
CA GLU A 261 4.16 25.53 20.54
C GLU A 261 5.21 24.69 21.28
N ILE A 262 6.22 25.37 21.82
CA ILE A 262 7.39 24.77 22.47
C ILE A 262 7.44 25.18 23.95
N ASN A 263 7.12 24.27 24.86
CA ASN A 263 6.99 24.64 26.28
C ASN A 263 8.31 24.79 27.03
N ASP A 264 9.35 24.12 26.56
CA ASP A 264 10.71 24.26 27.07
C ASP A 264 11.65 24.29 25.86
N THR A 265 12.50 25.32 25.75
CA THR A 265 13.54 25.39 24.70
C THR A 265 14.92 24.95 25.20
N THR A 266 15.03 24.56 26.47
CA THR A 266 16.32 24.27 27.10
C THR A 266 17.00 23.08 26.43
N GLY A 267 18.20 23.32 25.87
CA GLY A 267 18.98 22.29 25.18
C GLY A 267 18.36 21.80 23.87
N ASN A 268 17.25 22.40 23.41
CA ASN A 268 16.63 22.04 22.14
C ASN A 268 17.31 22.77 20.99
N THR A 269 17.57 22.06 19.89
CA THR A 269 17.99 22.64 18.61
C THR A 269 16.77 22.71 17.71
N ILE A 270 16.26 23.91 17.45
CA ILE A 270 15.07 24.12 16.60
C ILE A 270 15.49 25.08 15.50
N ASP A 271 15.90 24.54 14.36
CA ASP A 271 16.47 25.33 13.26
C ASP A 271 16.28 24.66 11.90
N TYR A 272 16.51 25.38 10.81
CA TYR A 272 16.32 24.87 9.45
C TYR A 272 14.92 24.26 9.25
N ASN A 273 13.85 24.90 9.71
CA ASN A 273 12.49 24.45 9.43
C ASN A 273 11.79 25.43 8.49
N CYS A 274 10.99 24.91 7.57
CA CYS A 274 10.10 25.70 6.74
C CYS A 274 8.75 25.86 7.45
N LEU A 275 8.42 27.09 7.84
CA LEU A 275 7.27 27.42 8.69
C LEU A 275 6.28 28.30 7.93
N TYR A 276 5.08 27.82 7.63
CA TYR A 276 4.07 28.65 6.98
C TYR A 276 2.78 28.73 7.79
N LYS A 277 2.25 29.96 7.89
CA LYS A 277 0.93 30.22 8.44
C LYS A 277 0.15 31.09 7.46
N ALA A 278 -1.02 30.62 7.04
CA ALA A 278 -1.88 31.35 6.10
C ALA A 278 -2.50 32.61 6.73
N GLN A 279 -2.85 32.54 8.02
CA GLN A 279 -3.44 33.66 8.75
C GLN A 279 -2.38 34.53 9.44
N ASN A 280 -2.46 35.84 9.23
CA ASN A 280 -1.64 36.82 9.94
C ASN A 280 -2.41 37.42 11.13
N ASP A 281 -2.44 36.70 12.26
CA ASP A 281 -3.11 37.08 13.51
C ASP A 281 -2.14 37.43 14.65
N GLY A 282 -0.84 37.49 14.35
CA GLY A 282 0.21 37.76 15.33
C GLY A 282 0.59 36.57 16.22
N ILE A 283 0.12 35.35 15.91
CA ILE A 283 0.45 34.12 16.65
C ILE A 283 1.14 33.14 15.70
N PHE A 284 2.44 33.36 15.43
CA PHE A 284 3.22 32.53 14.51
C PHE A 284 3.82 31.31 15.21
N VAL A 285 4.59 31.54 16.28
CA VAL A 285 5.20 30.51 17.14
C VAL A 285 4.99 30.91 18.60
N LYS A 286 4.78 29.93 19.48
CA LYS A 286 4.85 30.13 20.94
C LYS A 286 6.02 29.33 21.49
N ALA A 287 6.87 29.96 22.29
CA ALA A 287 7.92 29.24 23.01
C ALA A 287 8.11 29.80 24.43
N ASN A 288 8.20 28.92 25.44
CA ASN A 288 8.33 29.29 26.86
C ASN A 288 7.29 30.33 27.33
N GLY A 289 6.05 30.23 26.82
CA GLY A 289 4.98 31.19 27.12
C GLY A 289 5.10 32.56 26.42
N VAL A 290 6.10 32.76 25.54
CA VAL A 290 6.27 33.95 24.70
C VAL A 290 5.68 33.68 23.31
N THR A 291 4.91 34.63 22.79
CA THR A 291 4.39 34.59 21.42
C THR A 291 5.30 35.40 20.49
N TYR A 292 5.68 34.79 19.37
CA TYR A 292 6.38 35.40 18.25
C TYR A 292 5.38 35.55 17.11
N ASP A 293 5.36 36.72 16.48
CA ASP A 293 4.37 37.11 15.47
C ASP A 293 4.79 36.82 14.03
N SER A 294 6.05 36.44 13.81
CA SER A 294 6.65 36.26 12.49
C SER A 294 7.91 35.41 12.55
N ILE A 295 8.37 34.94 11.39
CA ILE A 295 9.68 34.28 11.26
C ILE A 295 10.83 35.17 11.76
N THR A 296 10.75 36.49 11.51
CA THR A 296 11.77 37.45 11.92
C THR A 296 11.86 37.57 13.44
N THR A 297 10.73 37.66 14.15
CA THR A 297 10.74 37.73 15.62
C THR A 297 11.17 36.40 16.24
N TRP A 298 10.85 35.27 15.60
CA TRP A 298 11.36 33.95 15.99
C TRP A 298 12.89 33.87 15.86
N GLN A 299 13.44 34.19 14.68
CA GLN A 299 14.89 34.24 14.43
C GLN A 299 15.64 35.15 15.41
N ASN A 300 15.10 36.34 15.68
CA ASN A 300 15.69 37.30 16.62
C ASN A 300 15.70 36.81 18.09
N SER A 301 14.93 35.78 18.42
CA SER A 301 14.98 35.14 19.75
C SER A 301 16.24 34.30 19.97
N GLY A 302 17.01 34.02 18.90
CA GLY A 302 18.13 33.10 18.90
C GLY A 302 17.74 31.65 18.54
N ASN A 303 16.46 31.38 18.28
CA ASN A 303 15.96 30.10 17.77
C ASN A 303 15.61 30.21 16.28
N GLY A 304 15.72 29.12 15.52
CA GLY A 304 15.28 29.09 14.13
C GLY A 304 16.05 30.03 13.19
N LEU A 305 17.33 30.30 13.45
CA LEU A 305 18.15 31.27 12.73
C LEU A 305 18.12 31.07 11.20
N HIS A 306 18.11 29.82 10.76
CA HIS A 306 18.08 29.39 9.35
C HIS A 306 16.71 28.86 8.92
N SER A 307 15.72 28.83 9.82
CA SER A 307 14.33 28.55 9.45
C SER A 307 13.78 29.62 8.52
N ILE A 308 12.90 29.23 7.61
CA ILE A 308 12.27 30.12 6.63
C ILE A 308 10.75 30.15 6.81
N SER A 309 10.09 31.11 6.14
CA SER A 309 8.63 31.14 6.07
C SER A 309 8.14 31.17 4.62
N LYS A 310 7.80 29.99 4.09
CA LYS A 310 7.40 29.80 2.69
C LYS A 310 6.27 28.76 2.62
N SER A 311 5.27 28.98 1.77
CA SER A 311 4.27 27.94 1.45
C SER A 311 4.79 27.12 0.28
N PRO A 312 5.09 25.83 0.46
CA PRO A 312 5.32 24.92 -0.65
C PRO A 312 4.02 24.66 -1.42
N GLU A 313 4.17 24.35 -2.69
CA GLU A 313 3.17 23.70 -3.53
C GLU A 313 3.41 22.19 -3.42
N PHE A 314 2.34 21.43 -3.22
CA PHE A 314 2.38 19.97 -3.20
C PHE A 314 1.60 19.41 -4.38
N LYS A 315 1.83 18.15 -4.74
CA LYS A 315 1.04 17.45 -5.77
C LYS A 315 -0.45 17.46 -5.42
N ASP A 316 -0.79 17.12 -4.18
CA ASP A 316 -2.12 17.28 -3.59
C ASP A 316 -2.04 17.46 -2.06
N VAL A 317 -2.44 18.64 -1.56
CA VAL A 317 -2.35 18.99 -0.13
C VAL A 317 -3.12 18.07 0.83
N LEU A 318 -3.95 17.16 0.33
CA LEU A 318 -4.73 16.21 1.13
C LEU A 318 -4.37 14.74 0.88
N LEU A 319 -3.89 14.43 -0.32
CA LEU A 319 -3.67 13.05 -0.76
C LEU A 319 -2.18 12.75 -1.01
N ASP A 320 -1.39 13.77 -1.32
CA ASP A 320 -0.03 13.61 -1.82
C ASP A 320 0.83 14.84 -1.48
N LEU A 321 1.60 14.72 -0.39
CA LEU A 321 2.45 15.80 0.12
C LEU A 321 3.86 15.81 -0.48
N HIS A 322 4.11 15.12 -1.62
CA HIS A 322 5.32 15.37 -2.40
C HIS A 322 5.28 16.80 -2.95
N LEU A 323 6.45 17.43 -3.06
CA LEU A 323 6.59 18.77 -3.59
C LEU A 323 6.14 18.79 -5.05
N GLY A 324 5.45 19.87 -5.42
CA GLY A 324 4.82 20.01 -6.72
C GLY A 324 5.06 21.37 -7.35
N GLY A 325 4.62 21.50 -8.60
CA GLY A 325 4.56 22.77 -9.31
C GLY A 325 5.90 23.51 -9.37
N CYS A 326 5.92 24.77 -8.94
CA CYS A 326 7.13 25.58 -8.93
C CYS A 326 8.05 25.27 -7.75
N SER A 327 7.56 24.58 -6.72
CA SER A 327 8.33 24.34 -5.48
C SER A 327 9.52 23.40 -5.69
N ILE A 328 9.45 22.52 -6.69
CA ILE A 328 10.55 21.63 -7.09
C ILE A 328 11.77 22.37 -7.66
N TYR A 329 11.64 23.68 -7.94
CA TYR A 329 12.73 24.54 -8.42
C TYR A 329 13.00 25.72 -7.47
N ASP A 330 12.41 25.73 -6.27
CA ASP A 330 12.54 26.85 -5.35
C ASP A 330 13.83 26.74 -4.52
N PRO A 331 14.82 27.62 -4.75
CA PRO A 331 16.09 27.57 -4.02
C PRO A 331 15.94 27.89 -2.52
N GLU A 332 14.86 28.56 -2.11
CA GLU A 332 14.59 28.73 -0.68
C GLU A 332 14.15 27.41 -0.05
N LEU A 333 13.44 26.53 -0.78
CA LEU A 333 13.05 25.22 -0.27
C LEU A 333 14.21 24.21 -0.28
N GLN A 334 15.23 24.42 -1.12
CA GLN A 334 16.49 23.65 -1.19
C GLN A 334 17.57 24.11 -0.19
N ALA A 335 17.17 24.80 0.88
CA ALA A 335 18.09 25.37 1.86
C ALA A 335 18.14 24.57 3.17
N ALA A 336 17.68 23.32 3.16
CA ALA A 336 17.73 22.47 4.35
C ALA A 336 19.18 22.08 4.70
N LEU A 337 19.39 21.68 5.95
CA LEU A 337 20.71 21.27 6.44
C LEU A 337 21.03 19.86 5.92
N PRO A 338 22.17 19.61 5.25
CA PRO A 338 22.59 18.24 4.92
C PRO A 338 22.81 17.40 6.17
N LEU A 339 21.94 16.41 6.39
CA LEU A 339 21.99 15.49 7.54
C LEU A 339 22.47 14.12 7.08
N ALA A 340 23.70 13.74 7.42
CA ALA A 340 24.27 12.43 7.05
C ALA A 340 23.47 11.25 7.65
N GLU A 341 22.76 11.47 8.76
CA GLU A 341 21.87 10.49 9.35
C GLU A 341 20.58 10.25 8.55
N VAL A 342 20.17 11.15 7.64
CA VAL A 342 18.96 11.03 6.80
C VAL A 342 19.39 11.04 5.32
N PRO A 343 19.95 9.93 4.79
CA PRO A 343 20.56 9.91 3.46
C PRO A 343 19.55 9.82 2.32
N VAL A 344 18.33 9.36 2.61
CA VAL A 344 17.22 9.24 1.66
C VAL A 344 15.98 9.94 2.20
N ASP A 345 15.04 10.25 1.33
CA ASP A 345 13.75 10.85 1.65
C ASP A 345 12.64 9.79 1.85
N ILE A 346 11.37 10.11 1.61
CA ILE A 346 10.24 9.24 1.92
C ILE A 346 10.05 8.07 0.93
N ASP A 347 10.38 8.26 -0.35
CA ASP A 347 10.22 7.25 -1.40
C ASP A 347 11.55 6.58 -1.77
N GLY A 348 12.65 7.02 -1.15
CA GLY A 348 13.94 6.34 -1.16
C GLY A 348 14.98 7.02 -2.03
N GLU A 349 14.69 8.21 -2.54
CA GLU A 349 15.61 9.04 -3.30
C GLU A 349 16.74 9.56 -2.42
N LEU A 350 17.95 9.63 -2.98
CA LEU A 350 19.09 10.23 -2.29
C LEU A 350 18.85 11.73 -2.13
N ARG A 351 19.00 12.22 -0.90
CA ARG A 351 18.97 13.66 -0.64
C ARG A 351 20.18 14.35 -1.26
N ASP A 352 19.99 15.57 -1.77
CA ASP A 352 21.11 16.35 -2.29
C ASP A 352 22.13 16.61 -1.15
N PRO A 353 23.41 16.27 -1.35
CA PRO A 353 24.42 16.37 -0.28
C PRO A 353 24.82 17.81 0.06
N GLN A 354 24.39 18.81 -0.72
CA GLN A 354 24.72 20.23 -0.55
C GLN A 354 23.49 21.10 -0.32
N ALA A 355 22.39 20.82 -1.01
CA ALA A 355 21.19 21.65 -1.05
C ALA A 355 19.91 20.81 -0.96
N PRO A 356 19.73 20.02 0.12
CA PRO A 356 18.54 19.19 0.27
C PRO A 356 17.28 20.03 0.45
N PHE A 357 16.14 19.45 0.10
CA PHE A 357 14.85 20.05 0.37
C PHE A 357 14.44 19.95 1.84
N PHE A 358 13.68 20.96 2.31
CA PHE A 358 12.93 20.81 3.56
C PHE A 358 11.83 19.76 3.40
N GLY A 359 11.48 19.10 4.49
CA GLY A 359 10.37 18.16 4.57
C GLY A 359 10.77 16.72 4.25
N ALA A 360 9.76 15.88 4.11
CA ALA A 360 9.88 14.44 3.89
C ALA A 360 10.34 14.04 2.49
N ASP A 361 10.33 15.00 1.58
CA ASP A 361 10.46 14.81 0.14
C ASP A 361 11.74 15.47 -0.38
N GLU A 362 12.36 14.91 -1.41
CA GLU A 362 13.46 15.49 -2.14
C GLU A 362 13.11 15.56 -3.63
N ALA A 363 12.61 16.70 -4.10
CA ALA A 363 12.06 16.83 -5.46
C ALA A 363 13.06 16.71 -6.64
N GLY A 364 14.26 16.20 -6.41
CA GLY A 364 15.40 16.19 -7.33
C GLY A 364 16.01 14.83 -7.60
N GLY A 365 15.44 13.72 -7.12
CA GLY A 365 16.00 12.39 -7.37
C GLY A 365 15.83 11.87 -8.79
N VAL A 366 16.48 10.73 -9.04
CA VAL A 366 16.46 9.99 -10.32
C VAL A 366 15.25 9.05 -10.39
N ILE A 367 14.61 8.82 -9.24
CA ILE A 367 13.29 8.23 -9.15
C ILE A 367 12.31 9.42 -9.38
N PRO A 368 11.18 9.24 -10.08
CA PRO A 368 10.19 10.31 -10.20
C PRO A 368 9.23 10.29 -9.02
N ASP A 369 9.12 11.40 -8.29
CA ASP A 369 8.03 11.73 -7.35
C ASP A 369 6.64 11.45 -7.96
N ILE A 370 6.08 10.27 -7.68
CA ILE A 370 4.66 9.91 -7.60
C ILE A 370 4.61 8.40 -7.30
N PHE A 371 3.42 7.88 -6.98
CA PHE A 371 2.94 6.64 -7.60
C PHE A 371 3.07 6.69 -9.16
N SER A 372 4.28 6.93 -9.67
CA SER A 372 4.62 7.14 -11.07
C SER A 372 5.19 5.83 -11.55
N PRO A 373 4.80 5.37 -12.75
CA PRO A 373 5.27 4.10 -13.28
C PRO A 373 6.79 4.04 -13.10
N ALA A 374 7.24 2.94 -12.49
CA ALA A 374 8.64 2.56 -12.39
C ALA A 374 9.36 2.91 -13.70
N MET A 375 10.65 3.29 -13.61
CA MET A 375 11.55 3.55 -14.74
C MET A 375 10.98 2.98 -16.03
N MET A 376 10.46 3.83 -16.91
CA MET A 376 10.04 3.37 -18.23
C MET A 376 11.28 2.76 -18.85
N THR A 377 11.35 1.44 -18.86
CA THR A 377 12.29 0.72 -19.69
C THR A 377 11.58 0.71 -21.04
N PRO A 378 11.95 1.61 -21.97
CA PRO A 378 11.24 1.69 -23.23
C PRO A 378 11.38 0.32 -23.91
N VAL A 379 10.25 -0.36 -24.09
CA VAL A 379 10.18 -1.42 -25.08
C VAL A 379 10.40 -0.70 -26.41
N ALA A 380 11.49 -1.00 -27.10
CA ALA A 380 11.87 -0.32 -28.34
C ALA A 380 10.95 -0.66 -29.53
N ASP A 381 9.80 -1.25 -29.23
CA ASP A 381 9.01 -2.07 -30.13
C ASP A 381 7.51 -2.04 -29.77
N GLU A 382 6.65 -2.55 -30.65
CA GLU A 382 5.19 -2.59 -30.45
C GLU A 382 4.81 -3.53 -29.29
N ALA A 383 4.84 -3.05 -28.05
CA ALA A 383 4.42 -3.80 -26.88
C ALA A 383 2.89 -4.01 -26.88
N LEU A 384 2.44 -5.28 -26.94
CA LEU A 384 1.01 -5.63 -26.97
C LEU A 384 0.49 -6.16 -25.64
N HIS A 385 1.26 -7.01 -24.96
CA HIS A 385 0.87 -7.64 -23.70
C HIS A 385 2.10 -7.95 -22.84
N PHE A 386 1.91 -8.11 -21.53
CA PHE A 386 2.98 -8.46 -20.60
C PHE A 386 2.53 -9.50 -19.59
N THR A 387 3.50 -10.18 -18.99
CA THR A 387 3.29 -11.07 -17.84
C THR A 387 4.45 -10.91 -16.86
N ALA A 388 4.21 -11.27 -15.60
CA ALA A 388 5.17 -11.15 -14.50
C ALA A 388 5.26 -12.47 -13.73
N ALA A 389 6.48 -12.94 -13.51
CA ALA A 389 6.80 -14.16 -12.77
C ALA A 389 8.28 -14.16 -12.42
N ASP A 390 8.70 -14.96 -11.44
CA ASP A 390 10.12 -15.25 -11.15
C ASP A 390 10.69 -16.14 -12.27
N LEU A 391 11.15 -15.53 -13.36
CA LEU A 391 11.51 -16.22 -14.61
C LEU A 391 12.87 -16.90 -14.50
N ASP A 392 13.76 -16.42 -13.61
CA ASP A 392 15.07 -17.04 -13.39
C ASP A 392 15.21 -17.86 -12.10
N GLY A 393 14.22 -17.79 -11.19
CA GLY A 393 14.15 -18.58 -9.98
C GLY A 393 14.96 -17.99 -8.81
N ASP A 394 15.25 -16.68 -8.83
CA ASP A 394 15.97 -16.00 -7.77
C ASP A 394 15.08 -15.49 -6.62
N GLY A 395 13.76 -15.54 -6.81
CA GLY A 395 12.74 -15.16 -5.84
C GLY A 395 12.12 -13.78 -6.08
N ASP A 396 12.57 -13.05 -7.10
CA ASP A 396 12.05 -11.74 -7.48
C ASP A 396 11.24 -11.83 -8.78
N ASN A 397 10.09 -11.13 -8.85
CA ASN A 397 9.28 -11.17 -10.07
C ASN A 397 9.95 -10.35 -11.19
N ASP A 398 10.16 -11.01 -12.32
CA ASP A 398 10.63 -10.48 -13.59
C ASP A 398 9.46 -10.07 -14.51
N PHE A 399 9.77 -9.57 -15.71
CA PHE A 399 8.77 -9.30 -16.74
C PHE A 399 9.10 -9.92 -18.10
N ALA A 400 8.05 -10.38 -18.78
CA ALA A 400 8.09 -10.70 -20.20
C ALA A 400 7.06 -9.85 -20.96
N VAL A 401 7.47 -9.25 -22.07
CA VAL A 401 6.64 -8.36 -22.90
C VAL A 401 6.62 -8.88 -24.33
N VAL A 402 5.42 -9.07 -24.88
CA VAL A 402 5.22 -9.44 -26.28
C VAL A 402 5.41 -8.24 -27.18
N ASN A 403 6.23 -8.42 -28.22
CA ASN A 403 6.42 -7.47 -29.29
C ASN A 403 5.64 -7.93 -30.53
N GLY A 404 4.65 -7.13 -30.92
CA GLY A 404 3.65 -7.44 -31.92
C GLY A 404 4.16 -7.55 -33.36
N SER A 405 3.21 -7.74 -34.27
CA SER A 405 3.50 -8.05 -35.67
C SER A 405 4.03 -6.87 -36.50
N ASN A 406 3.74 -5.62 -36.11
CA ASN A 406 4.40 -4.45 -36.70
C ASN A 406 5.75 -4.17 -36.02
N GLY A 407 6.10 -4.96 -35.00
CA GLY A 407 7.38 -4.97 -34.31
C GLY A 407 8.30 -6.13 -34.71
N SER A 408 9.07 -6.65 -33.75
CA SER A 408 10.06 -7.73 -33.94
C SER A 408 9.49 -9.14 -34.00
N ASN A 409 8.21 -9.35 -33.66
CA ASN A 409 7.60 -10.69 -33.54
C ASN A 409 8.33 -11.59 -32.52
N ASP A 410 8.75 -11.02 -31.39
CA ASP A 410 9.45 -11.74 -30.33
C ASP A 410 8.94 -11.32 -28.94
N VAL A 411 9.56 -11.84 -27.88
CA VAL A 411 9.26 -11.48 -26.50
C VAL A 411 10.52 -10.89 -25.86
N SER A 412 10.37 -9.69 -25.28
CA SER A 412 11.39 -9.04 -24.46
C SER A 412 11.31 -9.54 -23.02
N LEU A 413 12.43 -10.01 -22.46
CA LEU A 413 12.57 -10.40 -21.06
C LEU A 413 13.35 -9.35 -20.27
N PHE A 414 12.88 -9.03 -19.07
CA PHE A 414 13.48 -8.07 -18.16
C PHE A 414 13.65 -8.71 -16.78
N TRP A 415 14.89 -8.76 -16.29
CA TRP A 415 15.24 -9.40 -15.02
C TRP A 415 15.29 -8.39 -13.89
N ASN A 416 14.58 -8.64 -12.81
CA ASN A 416 14.50 -7.79 -11.63
C ASN A 416 15.54 -8.21 -10.58
N ASP A 417 16.26 -7.25 -10.00
CA ASP A 417 17.24 -7.50 -8.93
C ASP A 417 16.66 -7.45 -7.50
N GLY A 418 15.33 -7.55 -7.38
CA GLY A 418 14.58 -7.40 -6.12
C GLY A 418 14.43 -5.96 -5.62
N GLN A 419 15.04 -5.00 -6.32
CA GLN A 419 14.94 -3.56 -6.03
C GLN A 419 14.20 -2.81 -7.14
N ALA A 420 13.51 -3.54 -8.02
CA ALA A 420 12.85 -3.00 -9.22
C ALA A 420 13.84 -2.38 -10.23
N ASN A 421 15.12 -2.78 -10.21
CA ASN A 421 16.03 -2.47 -11.31
C ASN A 421 15.99 -3.59 -12.34
N PHE A 422 15.39 -3.29 -13.49
CA PHE A 422 15.24 -4.26 -14.56
C PHE A 422 16.45 -4.25 -15.51
N SER A 423 17.08 -5.41 -15.70
CA SER A 423 18.12 -5.64 -16.71
C SER A 423 17.53 -6.32 -17.96
N GLY A 424 17.91 -5.87 -19.16
CA GLY A 424 17.31 -6.34 -20.42
C GLY A 424 17.15 -5.21 -21.46
N PRO A 425 16.34 -5.39 -22.52
CA PRO A 425 15.59 -6.60 -22.84
C PRO A 425 16.47 -7.71 -23.42
N ASN A 426 16.27 -8.95 -22.96
CA ASN A 426 16.71 -10.14 -23.68
C ASN A 426 15.58 -10.62 -24.59
N HIS A 427 15.84 -10.73 -25.89
CA HIS A 427 14.82 -11.13 -26.85
C HIS A 427 14.78 -12.65 -27.07
N ILE A 428 13.60 -13.24 -26.99
CA ILE A 428 13.34 -14.64 -27.36
C ILE A 428 12.27 -14.72 -28.45
N ALA A 429 12.56 -15.43 -29.54
CA ALA A 429 11.64 -15.52 -30.69
C ALA A 429 10.39 -16.34 -30.34
N PHE A 430 9.19 -15.88 -30.64
CA PHE A 430 7.96 -16.60 -30.27
C PHE A 430 7.07 -16.97 -31.47
N GLY A 431 7.64 -16.96 -32.67
CA GLY A 431 6.93 -17.30 -33.91
C GLY A 431 6.45 -16.06 -34.67
N SER A 432 5.36 -16.19 -35.40
CA SER A 432 4.76 -15.10 -36.17
C SER A 432 3.59 -14.47 -35.41
N GLN A 433 3.63 -13.15 -35.23
CA GLN A 433 2.52 -12.38 -34.63
C GLN A 433 2.10 -12.86 -33.23
N PRO A 434 3.01 -12.83 -32.24
CA PRO A 434 2.59 -12.98 -30.86
C PRO A 434 1.80 -11.75 -30.40
N GLU A 435 0.73 -11.98 -29.64
CA GLU A 435 -0.14 -10.90 -29.14
C GLU A 435 -0.40 -10.98 -27.63
N VAL A 436 -0.64 -12.18 -27.11
CA VAL A 436 -0.93 -12.43 -25.68
C VAL A 436 0.13 -13.38 -25.12
N ILE A 437 0.59 -13.14 -23.89
CA ILE A 437 1.58 -13.97 -23.19
C ILE A 437 1.15 -14.28 -21.76
N GLY A 438 1.53 -15.46 -21.28
CA GLY A 438 1.37 -15.93 -19.92
C GLY A 438 2.62 -16.66 -19.44
N ALA A 439 2.78 -16.74 -18.12
CA ALA A 439 3.89 -17.38 -17.45
C ALA A 439 3.37 -18.33 -16.35
N GLY A 440 3.97 -19.51 -16.24
CA GLY A 440 3.66 -20.50 -15.21
C GLY A 440 4.38 -21.82 -15.47
N ASP A 441 4.48 -22.68 -14.46
CA ASP A 441 5.04 -24.04 -14.61
C ASP A 441 4.01 -24.93 -15.32
N LEU A 442 4.30 -25.31 -16.56
CA LEU A 442 3.44 -26.09 -17.45
C LEU A 442 3.91 -27.54 -17.60
N ASP A 443 5.15 -27.88 -17.23
CA ASP A 443 5.68 -29.24 -17.33
C ASP A 443 6.00 -29.93 -16.00
N GLY A 444 5.88 -29.19 -14.89
CA GLY A 444 5.99 -29.68 -13.52
C GLY A 444 7.42 -29.75 -13.01
N ASP A 445 8.36 -29.01 -13.62
CA ASP A 445 9.77 -29.00 -13.24
C ASP A 445 10.15 -27.89 -12.24
N ASN A 446 9.20 -27.04 -11.86
CA ASN A 446 9.32 -25.84 -11.01
C ASN A 446 10.13 -24.67 -11.64
N ALA A 447 10.44 -24.71 -12.93
CA ALA A 447 10.83 -23.53 -13.67
C ALA A 447 9.61 -22.87 -14.30
N VAL A 448 9.66 -21.55 -14.48
CA VAL A 448 8.55 -20.84 -15.12
C VAL A 448 8.65 -21.01 -16.64
N ASP A 449 7.58 -21.52 -17.24
CA ASP A 449 7.42 -21.60 -18.69
C ASP A 449 6.73 -20.35 -19.24
N LEU A 450 6.99 -20.04 -20.51
CA LEU A 450 6.28 -18.99 -21.22
C LEU A 450 5.39 -19.59 -22.30
N ILE A 451 4.17 -19.09 -22.41
CA ILE A 451 3.20 -19.44 -23.45
C ILE A 451 2.70 -18.15 -24.10
N ALA A 452 2.56 -18.14 -25.42
CA ALA A 452 2.01 -17.00 -26.13
C ALA A 452 1.16 -17.44 -27.32
N THR A 453 0.28 -16.54 -27.76
CA THR A 453 -0.36 -16.68 -29.07
C THR A 453 0.68 -16.54 -30.18
N ASN A 454 0.46 -17.20 -31.32
CA ASN A 454 1.35 -17.20 -32.47
C ASN A 454 0.50 -17.45 -33.73
N GLY A 455 0.06 -16.37 -34.39
CA GLY A 455 -0.70 -16.46 -35.63
C GLY A 455 -1.97 -17.32 -35.53
N GLY A 456 -2.70 -17.20 -34.41
CA GLY A 456 -3.91 -17.99 -34.12
C GLY A 456 -3.67 -19.36 -33.46
N MET A 457 -2.42 -19.73 -33.21
CA MET A 457 -2.05 -20.89 -32.39
C MET A 457 -1.56 -20.47 -31.01
N LEU A 458 -1.37 -21.44 -30.10
CA LEU A 458 -0.58 -21.27 -28.89
C LEU A 458 0.76 -21.98 -29.05
N SER A 459 1.82 -21.32 -28.62
CA SER A 459 3.16 -21.89 -28.58
C SER A 459 3.72 -21.78 -27.16
N VAL A 460 4.59 -22.70 -26.77
CA VAL A 460 5.22 -22.74 -25.45
C VAL A 460 6.74 -22.73 -25.62
N ARG A 461 7.42 -22.01 -24.74
CA ARG A 461 8.84 -22.15 -24.49
C ARG A 461 9.02 -22.59 -23.05
N TYR A 462 9.47 -23.83 -22.88
CA TYR A 462 9.69 -24.38 -21.55
C TYR A 462 10.92 -23.74 -20.90
N GLY A 463 10.75 -23.25 -19.68
CA GLY A 463 11.78 -22.70 -18.85
C GLY A 463 12.74 -23.78 -18.37
N ASN A 464 13.90 -23.33 -17.92
CA ASN A 464 14.88 -24.14 -17.23
C ASN A 464 15.38 -23.32 -16.03
N PRO A 465 15.83 -23.96 -14.93
CA PRO A 465 16.37 -23.25 -13.78
C PRO A 465 17.47 -22.25 -14.18
N GLY A 466 17.39 -21.01 -13.69
CA GLY A 466 18.33 -19.94 -14.00
C GLY A 466 17.99 -19.12 -15.25
N GLY A 467 16.72 -19.07 -15.68
CA GLY A 467 16.22 -18.06 -16.61
C GLY A 467 16.48 -18.34 -18.10
N THR A 468 16.63 -19.62 -18.47
CA THR A 468 16.84 -20.01 -19.88
C THR A 468 15.65 -20.78 -20.44
N PHE A 469 15.35 -20.57 -21.72
CA PHE A 469 14.16 -21.14 -22.37
C PHE A 469 14.53 -22.08 -23.52
N ASP A 470 13.85 -23.22 -23.59
CA ASP A 470 13.92 -24.17 -24.68
C ASP A 470 13.46 -23.57 -26.01
N ALA A 471 13.71 -24.29 -27.11
CA ALA A 471 13.14 -23.96 -28.40
C ALA A 471 11.59 -23.97 -28.34
N ILE A 472 10.98 -23.08 -29.12
CA ILE A 472 9.52 -22.96 -29.21
C ILE A 472 8.88 -24.29 -29.65
N VAL A 473 7.77 -24.64 -29.00
CA VAL A 473 6.93 -25.79 -29.30
C VAL A 473 5.51 -25.30 -29.57
N ASP A 474 4.98 -25.56 -30.75
CA ASP A 474 3.59 -25.24 -31.06
C ASP A 474 2.66 -26.31 -30.46
N LEU A 475 1.63 -25.86 -29.75
CA LEU A 475 0.57 -26.77 -29.31
C LEU A 475 -0.25 -27.22 -30.53
N PRO A 476 -0.67 -28.49 -30.60
CA PRO A 476 -1.15 -29.12 -31.83
C PRO A 476 -2.55 -28.66 -32.29
N TYR A 477 -3.07 -27.56 -31.74
CA TYR A 477 -4.47 -27.16 -31.83
C TYR A 477 -4.60 -25.76 -32.44
N GLN A 478 -5.00 -25.71 -33.71
CA GLN A 478 -5.17 -24.48 -34.49
C GLN A 478 -6.62 -24.00 -34.40
N LEU A 479 -6.91 -23.15 -33.42
CA LEU A 479 -8.27 -22.65 -33.18
C LEU A 479 -8.44 -21.15 -33.42
N ASP A 480 -7.50 -20.45 -34.05
CA ASP A 480 -7.54 -18.98 -34.17
C ASP A 480 -7.74 -18.32 -32.79
N VAL A 481 -6.81 -18.65 -31.88
CA VAL A 481 -6.81 -18.22 -30.48
C VAL A 481 -6.56 -16.72 -30.39
N GLU A 482 -7.47 -16.01 -29.71
CA GLU A 482 -7.40 -14.56 -29.49
C GLU A 482 -6.83 -14.24 -28.10
N GLY A 483 -7.19 -15.03 -27.09
CA GLY A 483 -6.73 -14.87 -25.73
C GLY A 483 -6.74 -16.20 -24.99
N PHE A 484 -6.02 -16.25 -23.86
CA PHE A 484 -6.03 -17.42 -23.00
C PHE A 484 -5.77 -17.04 -21.54
N LEU A 485 -6.02 -18.01 -20.65
CA LEU A 485 -5.69 -17.97 -19.23
C LEU A 485 -4.93 -19.25 -18.88
N LEU A 486 -3.89 -19.11 -18.05
CA LEU A 486 -3.33 -20.23 -17.31
C LEU A 486 -4.06 -20.34 -15.98
N ILE A 487 -4.71 -21.47 -15.75
CA ILE A 487 -5.65 -21.62 -14.64
C ILE A 487 -5.81 -23.09 -14.25
N ASP A 488 -5.87 -23.37 -12.96
CA ASP A 488 -6.22 -24.68 -12.44
C ASP A 488 -7.75 -24.81 -12.34
N LEU A 489 -8.40 -25.28 -13.41
CA LEU A 489 -9.87 -25.34 -13.51
C LEU A 489 -10.46 -26.62 -12.88
N ASP A 490 -9.65 -27.68 -12.77
CA ASP A 490 -10.02 -28.95 -12.16
C ASP A 490 -9.38 -29.15 -10.77
N ASN A 491 -8.74 -28.12 -10.23
CA ASN A 491 -8.18 -28.07 -8.88
C ASN A 491 -7.16 -29.21 -8.62
N ASN A 492 -6.41 -29.59 -9.64
CA ASN A 492 -5.40 -30.64 -9.60
C ASN A 492 -3.98 -30.12 -9.29
N SER A 493 -3.85 -28.79 -9.10
CA SER A 493 -2.61 -28.03 -8.85
C SER A 493 -1.66 -27.89 -10.05
N ASP A 494 -2.06 -28.36 -11.23
CA ASP A 494 -1.37 -28.12 -12.49
C ASP A 494 -2.11 -27.00 -13.25
N LEU A 495 -1.38 -26.11 -13.91
CA LEU A 495 -2.00 -25.06 -14.72
C LEU A 495 -2.52 -25.63 -16.03
N ASP A 496 -3.83 -25.50 -16.26
CA ASP A 496 -4.47 -25.74 -17.56
C ASP A 496 -4.48 -24.48 -18.42
N ILE A 497 -4.81 -24.66 -19.70
CA ILE A 497 -4.98 -23.56 -20.65
C ILE A 497 -6.47 -23.42 -20.97
N PHE A 498 -7.06 -22.29 -20.59
CA PHE A 498 -8.38 -21.88 -21.07
C PHE A 498 -8.21 -20.85 -22.18
N GLN A 499 -8.68 -21.15 -23.39
CA GLN A 499 -8.49 -20.29 -24.57
C GLN A 499 -9.81 -19.80 -25.14
N THR A 500 -9.82 -18.54 -25.58
CA THR A 500 -10.88 -17.95 -26.39
C THR A 500 -10.45 -17.99 -27.86
N HIS A 501 -11.38 -18.34 -28.73
CA HIS A 501 -11.13 -18.36 -30.18
C HIS A 501 -12.16 -17.56 -30.95
N ALA A 502 -11.65 -16.83 -31.94
CA ALA A 502 -12.47 -16.10 -32.89
C ALA A 502 -13.19 -17.10 -33.81
N GLY A 503 -14.51 -17.05 -33.80
CA GLY A 503 -15.28 -17.62 -34.92
C GLY A 503 -14.97 -16.88 -36.22
N ILE A 504 -15.44 -17.41 -37.35
CA ILE A 504 -15.33 -16.70 -38.64
C ILE A 504 -16.05 -15.34 -38.53
N VAL A 505 -15.38 -14.25 -38.90
CA VAL A 505 -15.97 -12.89 -38.93
C VAL A 505 -17.26 -12.89 -39.76
N GLY A 506 -18.40 -12.57 -39.12
CA GLY A 506 -19.71 -12.51 -39.77
C GLY A 506 -20.60 -13.76 -39.60
N VAL A 507 -20.17 -14.76 -38.82
CA VAL A 507 -21.06 -15.81 -38.29
C VAL A 507 -21.11 -15.75 -36.76
N ASP A 508 -22.28 -16.02 -36.19
CA ASP A 508 -22.58 -15.94 -34.76
C ASP A 508 -22.06 -17.16 -33.99
N SER A 509 -20.74 -17.33 -33.82
CA SER A 509 -20.19 -18.22 -32.78
C SER A 509 -18.69 -18.04 -32.61
N GLY A 510 -18.26 -17.23 -31.65
CA GLY A 510 -16.95 -17.42 -31.02
C GLY A 510 -17.10 -18.41 -29.88
N ALA A 511 -16.01 -19.06 -29.48
CA ALA A 511 -16.09 -20.07 -28.44
C ALA A 511 -14.88 -20.10 -27.52
N VAL A 512 -15.03 -20.83 -26.44
CA VAL A 512 -13.96 -21.13 -25.50
C VAL A 512 -13.68 -22.61 -25.45
N THR A 513 -12.46 -22.98 -25.12
CA THR A 513 -12.05 -24.37 -24.94
C THR A 513 -10.98 -24.46 -23.86
N GLN A 514 -10.96 -25.59 -23.15
CA GLN A 514 -9.89 -25.92 -22.20
C GLN A 514 -8.98 -26.99 -22.78
N LEU A 515 -7.68 -26.79 -22.68
CA LEU A 515 -6.68 -27.84 -22.74
C LEU A 515 -6.24 -28.18 -21.32
N MET A 516 -6.54 -29.40 -20.91
CA MET A 516 -6.07 -29.95 -19.64
C MET A 516 -4.59 -30.28 -19.74
N ASN A 517 -3.85 -29.87 -18.72
CA ASN A 517 -2.48 -30.29 -18.52
C ASN A 517 -2.47 -31.69 -17.91
N LEU A 518 -1.91 -32.65 -18.65
CA LEU A 518 -1.78 -34.04 -18.20
C LEU A 518 -0.38 -34.32 -17.62
N GLY A 519 0.41 -33.27 -17.42
CA GLY A 519 1.79 -33.29 -16.94
C GLY A 519 2.81 -33.62 -18.03
N GLY A 520 4.06 -33.21 -17.80
CA GLY A 520 5.20 -33.58 -18.64
C GLY A 520 5.07 -33.14 -20.10
N ARG A 521 4.69 -31.86 -20.32
CA ARG A 521 4.52 -31.23 -21.64
C ARG A 521 3.37 -31.80 -22.48
N ASN A 522 2.38 -32.43 -21.84
CA ASN A 522 1.27 -33.09 -22.52
C ASN A 522 -0.06 -32.38 -22.23
N PHE A 523 -0.63 -31.78 -23.28
CA PHE A 523 -1.92 -31.11 -23.22
C PHE A 523 -2.97 -31.85 -24.04
N ALA A 524 -4.19 -31.94 -23.51
CA ALA A 524 -5.31 -32.55 -24.22
C ALA A 524 -6.60 -31.74 -24.04
N PHE A 525 -7.46 -31.71 -25.05
CA PHE A 525 -8.79 -31.12 -24.89
C PHE A 525 -9.58 -31.80 -23.78
N ALA A 526 -10.26 -31.00 -22.96
CA ALA A 526 -11.34 -31.50 -22.12
C ALA A 526 -12.40 -32.16 -23.01
N ASN A 527 -12.92 -33.33 -22.60
CA ASN A 527 -13.86 -34.16 -23.36
C ASN A 527 -15.24 -33.50 -23.62
N LEU A 528 -15.43 -32.22 -23.24
CA LEU A 528 -16.71 -31.53 -23.20
C LEU A 528 -16.94 -30.54 -24.36
N GLY A 529 -16.00 -30.43 -25.31
CA GLY A 529 -16.18 -29.62 -26.51
C GLY A 529 -16.04 -28.11 -26.27
N SER A 530 -16.27 -27.31 -27.31
CA SER A 530 -16.21 -25.86 -27.28
C SER A 530 -17.50 -25.26 -26.74
N PHE A 531 -17.42 -24.25 -25.87
CA PHE A 531 -18.59 -23.56 -25.33
C PHE A 531 -18.79 -22.21 -26.02
N ASP A 532 -20.04 -21.90 -26.37
CA ASP A 532 -20.40 -20.60 -26.95
C ASP A 532 -20.14 -19.49 -25.93
N ALA A 533 -19.37 -18.49 -26.34
CA ALA A 533 -18.90 -17.40 -25.50
C ALA A 533 -19.28 -16.01 -26.05
N GLY A 534 -20.17 -15.98 -27.05
CA GLY A 534 -20.59 -14.77 -27.74
C GLY A 534 -19.79 -14.51 -29.02
N GLN A 535 -19.93 -13.32 -29.59
CA GLN A 535 -19.32 -12.97 -30.87
C GLN A 535 -17.92 -12.37 -30.70
N TYR A 536 -16.89 -13.16 -31.03
CA TYR A 536 -15.48 -12.78 -30.97
C TYR A 536 -14.97 -12.54 -29.53
N PRO A 537 -14.80 -13.62 -28.73
CA PRO A 537 -14.28 -13.51 -27.38
C PRO A 537 -12.80 -13.13 -27.38
N SER A 538 -12.49 -11.87 -27.04
CA SER A 538 -11.12 -11.33 -27.16
C SER A 538 -10.31 -11.41 -25.86
N ALA A 539 -10.95 -11.63 -24.72
CA ALA A 539 -10.29 -11.78 -23.43
C ALA A 539 -11.13 -12.64 -22.48
N ALA A 540 -10.45 -13.23 -21.49
CA ALA A 540 -11.08 -13.95 -20.40
C ALA A 540 -10.48 -13.51 -19.05
N ALA A 541 -11.25 -13.63 -17.99
CA ALA A 541 -10.79 -13.50 -16.61
C ALA A 541 -11.45 -14.60 -15.76
N SER A 542 -10.82 -14.99 -14.66
CA SER A 542 -11.37 -16.02 -13.77
C SER A 542 -11.54 -15.55 -12.33
N GLY A 543 -12.42 -16.24 -11.60
CA GLY A 543 -12.64 -16.00 -10.18
C GLY A 543 -13.73 -16.89 -9.62
N TYR A 544 -13.84 -16.98 -8.29
CA TYR A 544 -14.93 -17.68 -7.62
C TYR A 544 -16.19 -16.79 -7.62
N ILE A 545 -17.00 -16.87 -8.67
CA ILE A 545 -18.15 -15.97 -8.88
C ILE A 545 -19.35 -16.43 -8.08
N ASN A 546 -19.59 -17.74 -8.02
CA ASN A 546 -20.75 -18.32 -7.36
C ASN A 546 -20.44 -18.88 -5.94
N GLY A 547 -19.17 -18.93 -5.56
CA GLY A 547 -18.70 -19.42 -4.25
C GLY A 547 -18.68 -20.94 -4.08
N ASP A 548 -18.59 -21.72 -5.16
CA ASP A 548 -18.56 -23.19 -5.13
C ASP A 548 -17.15 -23.80 -5.03
N ASN A 549 -16.11 -22.97 -4.85
CA ASN A 549 -14.70 -23.32 -4.83
C ASN A 549 -14.15 -23.90 -6.15
N PHE A 550 -14.84 -23.71 -7.26
CA PHE A 550 -14.29 -23.88 -8.60
C PHE A 550 -14.14 -22.50 -9.26
N LEU A 551 -13.03 -22.30 -9.96
CA LEU A 551 -12.83 -21.03 -10.67
C LEU A 551 -13.81 -20.97 -11.83
N ASP A 552 -14.66 -19.95 -11.82
CA ASP A 552 -15.54 -19.58 -12.91
C ASP A 552 -14.79 -18.66 -13.89
N VAL A 553 -15.30 -18.55 -15.11
CA VAL A 553 -14.67 -17.74 -16.17
C VAL A 553 -15.65 -16.69 -16.68
N VAL A 554 -15.13 -15.51 -16.99
CA VAL A 554 -15.85 -14.42 -17.63
C VAL A 554 -15.14 -14.11 -18.94
N THR A 555 -15.89 -14.02 -20.04
CA THR A 555 -15.37 -13.59 -21.34
C THR A 555 -16.06 -12.33 -21.82
N VAL A 556 -15.38 -11.57 -22.67
CA VAL A 556 -15.95 -10.38 -23.32
C VAL A 556 -16.39 -10.73 -24.74
N ASP A 557 -17.62 -10.38 -25.12
CA ASP A 557 -18.08 -10.34 -26.51
C ASP A 557 -17.67 -8.97 -27.09
N PHE A 558 -16.63 -8.98 -27.92
CA PHE A 558 -16.09 -7.75 -28.50
C PHE A 558 -17.08 -7.06 -29.46
N VAL A 559 -17.85 -7.83 -30.22
CA VAL A 559 -18.70 -7.26 -31.29
C VAL A 559 -19.97 -6.64 -30.72
N ASN A 560 -20.59 -7.27 -29.73
CA ASN A 560 -21.84 -6.81 -29.12
C ASN A 560 -21.63 -6.01 -27.83
N GLY A 561 -20.39 -5.88 -27.35
CA GLY A 561 -20.06 -5.16 -26.12
C GLY A 561 -20.72 -5.78 -24.90
N ARG A 562 -20.68 -7.11 -24.80
CA ARG A 562 -21.27 -7.87 -23.69
C ARG A 562 -20.20 -8.62 -22.92
N VAL A 563 -20.58 -9.06 -21.73
CA VAL A 563 -19.77 -9.95 -20.90
C VAL A 563 -20.56 -11.23 -20.69
N SER A 564 -19.95 -12.36 -21.03
CA SER A 564 -20.50 -13.70 -20.84
C SER A 564 -19.89 -14.32 -19.59
N VAL A 565 -20.74 -14.82 -18.68
CA VAL A 565 -20.27 -15.51 -17.47
C VAL A 565 -20.48 -17.02 -17.63
N LEU A 566 -19.40 -17.78 -17.45
CA LEU A 566 -19.34 -19.23 -17.53
C LEU A 566 -19.02 -19.78 -16.14
N LEU A 567 -20.03 -20.38 -15.50
CA LEU A 567 -19.87 -21.01 -14.19
C LEU A 567 -19.30 -22.42 -14.35
N ASN A 568 -18.19 -22.69 -13.68
CA ASN A 568 -17.54 -23.98 -13.66
C ASN A 568 -18.39 -24.95 -12.83
N LEU A 569 -18.78 -26.07 -13.43
CA LEU A 569 -19.65 -27.06 -12.78
C LEU A 569 -18.88 -28.01 -11.85
N GLY A 570 -17.56 -27.83 -11.74
CA GLY A 570 -16.69 -28.63 -10.90
C GLY A 570 -16.40 -30.01 -11.50
N ILE A 571 -16.15 -30.99 -10.65
CA ILE A 571 -15.74 -32.34 -11.03
C ILE A 571 -16.79 -33.35 -10.59
N ASP A 572 -17.07 -34.36 -11.43
CA ASP A 572 -17.90 -35.50 -11.04
C ASP A 572 -17.18 -36.29 -9.93
N PRO A 573 -17.76 -36.34 -8.72
CA PRO A 573 -17.12 -36.98 -7.57
C PRO A 573 -16.95 -38.49 -7.73
N ASN A 574 -17.58 -39.12 -8.72
CA ASN A 574 -17.52 -40.57 -8.92
C ASN A 574 -16.38 -41.02 -9.84
N ASN A 575 -15.95 -40.17 -10.77
CA ASN A 575 -14.97 -40.53 -11.79
C ASN A 575 -13.87 -39.47 -12.00
N GLY A 576 -13.92 -38.33 -11.28
CA GLY A 576 -12.90 -37.29 -11.37
C GLY A 576 -12.95 -36.49 -12.67
N ILE A 577 -14.02 -36.62 -13.47
CA ILE A 577 -14.14 -35.93 -14.75
C ILE A 577 -14.69 -34.53 -14.50
N TRP A 578 -13.97 -33.51 -14.98
CA TRP A 578 -14.46 -32.14 -15.02
C TRP A 578 -15.79 -32.04 -15.78
N LEU A 579 -16.74 -31.29 -15.23
CA LEU A 579 -18.15 -31.25 -15.66
C LEU A 579 -18.46 -30.13 -16.67
N GLY A 580 -17.49 -29.26 -16.95
CA GLY A 580 -17.64 -28.20 -17.94
C GLY A 580 -18.20 -26.90 -17.39
N PHE A 581 -18.64 -26.04 -18.29
CA PHE A 581 -19.25 -24.76 -17.94
C PHE A 581 -20.76 -24.75 -18.15
N SER A 582 -21.45 -23.93 -17.36
CA SER A 582 -22.81 -23.46 -17.65
C SER A 582 -22.81 -21.95 -17.87
N SER A 583 -23.60 -21.46 -18.83
CA SER A 583 -23.78 -20.01 -19.01
C SER A 583 -24.66 -19.46 -17.89
N ALA A 584 -24.15 -18.47 -17.15
CA ALA A 584 -24.91 -17.71 -16.15
C ALA A 584 -25.63 -16.48 -16.74
N GLY A 585 -25.38 -16.16 -18.01
CA GLY A 585 -26.01 -15.07 -18.74
C GLY A 585 -25.00 -14.15 -19.43
N GLU A 586 -25.53 -13.33 -20.35
CA GLU A 586 -24.81 -12.24 -21.00
C GLU A 586 -25.26 -10.89 -20.43
N TYR A 587 -24.31 -10.04 -20.08
CA TYR A 587 -24.55 -8.73 -19.49
C TYR A 587 -24.07 -7.62 -20.43
N PRO A 588 -24.89 -6.60 -20.74
CA PRO A 588 -24.45 -5.48 -21.57
C PRO A 588 -23.44 -4.62 -20.80
N VAL A 589 -22.35 -4.25 -21.46
CA VAL A 589 -21.42 -3.22 -20.97
C VAL A 589 -21.99 -1.88 -21.43
N SER A 590 -22.89 -1.27 -20.65
CA SER A 590 -23.53 -0.01 -21.05
C SER A 590 -22.50 1.11 -21.16
N THR A 591 -22.49 1.83 -22.29
CA THR A 591 -21.91 3.18 -22.38
C THR A 591 -22.84 4.14 -21.62
N GLY A 592 -22.44 4.53 -20.41
CA GLY A 592 -23.00 5.64 -19.64
C GLY A 592 -21.98 6.74 -19.51
#